data_AF-A0A9E2ILB8-F1
#
_entry.id   AF-A0A9E2ILB8-F1
#
_cell.length_a   1.000
_cell.length_b   1.000
_cell.length_c   1.000
_cell.angle_alpha   90.00
_cell.angle_beta   90.00
_cell.angle_gamma   90.00
#
_symmetry.space_group_name_H-M   'P 1'
#
loop_
_entity.id
_entity.type
_entity.pdbx_description
1 polymer ?
#
loop_
_entity_poly.entity_id
_entity_poly.type
_entity_poly.pdbx_seq_one_letter_code
_entity_poly.pdbx_strand_id
1 'polypeptide(L)'
;MKLTSPAFTNNGFIPKKYTGDGDDINPPLSIADIPPQTASLALIVDDPDAPGRTWVHWVVFDIGVIREISEKSIPGKQGTNDSSPRNYGGPYPPSGTHRYFFKLYALDTMLALGSGSSKA
;
A
#
# COMPACT_ATOMS: atom_id res chain seq x y z
N MET A 1 10.18 -12.81 3.56
CA MET A 1 9.04 -11.92 3.86
C MET A 1 7.88 -12.22 2.93
N LYS A 2 6.67 -12.25 3.48
CA LYS A 2 5.42 -12.49 2.76
C LYS A 2 4.40 -11.43 3.15
N LEU A 3 3.64 -10.97 2.16
CA LEU A 3 2.50 -10.06 2.33
C LEU A 3 1.26 -10.74 1.74
N THR A 4 0.19 -10.81 2.52
CA THR A 4 -1.10 -11.37 2.10
C THR A 4 -2.24 -10.49 2.59
N SER A 5 -3.45 -10.69 2.08
CA SER A 5 -4.67 -10.10 2.64
C SER A 5 -5.66 -11.21 3.00
N PRO A 6 -6.35 -11.15 4.14
CA PRO A 6 -7.50 -12.04 4.39
C PRO A 6 -8.71 -11.68 3.50
N ALA A 7 -8.73 -10.50 2.88
CA ALA A 7 -9.86 -10.04 2.08
C ALA A 7 -9.82 -10.53 0.62
N PHE A 8 -8.64 -10.88 0.11
CA PHE A 8 -8.47 -11.40 -1.25
C PHE A 8 -7.18 -12.20 -1.37
N THR A 9 -7.18 -13.19 -2.28
CA THR A 9 -5.98 -13.95 -2.62
C THR A 9 -5.08 -13.17 -3.58
N ASN A 10 -3.81 -13.56 -3.67
CA ASN A 10 -2.94 -13.03 -4.72
C ASN A 10 -3.56 -13.26 -6.11
N ASN A 11 -3.53 -12.25 -6.97
CA ASN A 11 -4.21 -12.19 -8.28
C ASN A 11 -5.76 -12.35 -8.21
N GLY A 12 -6.36 -12.31 -7.02
CA GLY A 12 -7.80 -12.28 -6.85
C GLY A 12 -8.37 -10.87 -6.99
N PHE A 13 -9.70 -10.77 -7.09
CA PHE A 13 -10.38 -9.48 -7.11
C PHE A 13 -10.34 -8.83 -5.73
N ILE A 14 -10.00 -7.54 -5.71
CA ILE A 14 -10.10 -6.70 -4.51
C ILE A 14 -11.58 -6.42 -4.25
N PRO A 15 -12.12 -6.71 -3.05
CA PRO A 15 -13.52 -6.44 -2.74
C PRO A 15 -13.87 -4.96 -2.91
N LYS A 16 -15.09 -4.69 -3.41
CA LYS A 16 -15.62 -3.34 -3.68
C LYS A 16 -15.38 -2.35 -2.54
N LYS A 17 -15.47 -2.82 -1.28
CA LYS A 17 -15.19 -2.04 -0.07
C LYS A 17 -13.87 -1.24 -0.13
N TYR A 18 -12.82 -1.80 -0.73
CA TYR A 18 -11.46 -1.20 -0.75
C TYR A 18 -11.15 -0.45 -2.05
N THR A 19 -12.18 -0.19 -2.86
CA THR A 19 -12.09 0.48 -4.17
C THR A 19 -12.75 1.85 -4.10
N GLY A 20 -12.50 2.70 -5.10
CA GLY A 20 -13.17 4.01 -5.23
C GLY A 20 -14.69 3.90 -5.47
N ASP A 21 -15.19 2.72 -5.84
CA ASP A 21 -16.63 2.42 -5.92
C ASP A 21 -17.28 2.06 -4.56
N GLY A 22 -16.48 1.93 -3.50
CA GLY A 22 -16.90 1.55 -2.15
C GLY A 22 -16.49 2.55 -1.09
N ASP A 23 -15.95 2.05 0.03
CA ASP A 23 -15.59 2.88 1.17
C ASP A 23 -14.23 3.58 1.00
N ASP A 24 -13.49 3.21 -0.06
CA ASP A 24 -12.16 3.75 -0.39
C ASP A 24 -11.14 3.70 0.75
N ILE A 25 -11.16 2.61 1.52
CA ILE A 25 -10.23 2.35 2.62
C ILE A 25 -9.19 1.29 2.24
N ASN A 26 -8.02 1.33 2.89
CA ASN A 26 -7.00 0.30 2.67
C ASN A 26 -7.52 -1.09 3.09
N PRO A 27 -7.15 -2.16 2.37
CA PRO A 27 -7.47 -3.52 2.79
C PRO A 27 -6.68 -3.93 4.02
N PRO A 28 -7.17 -4.93 4.79
CA PRO A 28 -6.37 -5.55 5.83
C PRO A 28 -5.21 -6.32 5.18
N LEU A 29 -4.01 -6.23 5.75
CA LEU A 29 -2.82 -6.93 5.28
C LEU A 29 -2.18 -7.71 6.42
N SER A 30 -1.65 -8.89 6.10
CA SER A 30 -0.89 -9.76 7.01
C SER A 30 0.53 -9.90 6.52
N ILE A 31 1.48 -9.83 7.45
CA ILE A 31 2.91 -9.80 7.20
C ILE A 31 3.57 -10.96 7.94
N ALA A 32 4.33 -11.76 7.21
CA ALA A 32 5.08 -12.89 7.76
C ALA A 32 6.52 -12.91 7.25
N ASP A 33 7.36 -13.73 7.89
CA ASP A 33 8.75 -13.97 7.51
C ASP A 33 9.57 -12.66 7.37
N ILE A 34 9.36 -11.70 8.29
CA ILE A 34 10.09 -10.42 8.33
C ILE A 34 11.56 -10.73 8.65
N PRO A 35 12.52 -10.24 7.85
CA PRO A 35 13.94 -10.49 8.09
C PRO A 35 14.38 -10.01 9.48
N PRO A 36 15.27 -10.74 10.16
CA PRO A 36 15.96 -10.21 11.34
C PRO A 36 16.65 -8.88 11.03
N GLN A 37 16.81 -8.02 12.03
CA GLN A 37 17.43 -6.68 11.89
C GLN A 37 16.60 -5.65 11.09
N THR A 38 15.36 -5.97 10.72
CA THR A 38 14.42 -4.96 10.21
C THR A 38 14.16 -3.91 11.30
N ALA A 39 14.52 -2.66 11.03
CA ALA A 39 14.22 -1.52 11.90
C ALA A 39 12.85 -0.90 11.57
N SER A 40 12.47 -0.88 10.28
CA SER A 40 11.18 -0.38 9.85
C SER A 40 10.67 -1.09 8.58
N LEU A 41 9.38 -0.96 8.32
CA LEU A 41 8.76 -1.40 7.08
C LEU A 41 8.33 -0.19 6.24
N ALA A 42 8.28 -0.39 4.92
CA ALA A 42 7.67 0.53 3.98
C ALA A 42 6.73 -0.21 3.04
N LEU A 43 5.59 0.40 2.70
CA LEU A 43 4.57 -0.13 1.82
C LEU A 43 4.33 0.85 0.67
N ILE A 44 4.40 0.33 -0.55
CA ILE A 44 3.98 1.03 -1.76
C ILE A 44 2.86 0.24 -2.42
N VAL A 45 1.78 0.92 -2.78
CA VAL A 45 0.72 0.37 -3.63
C VAL A 45 0.71 1.14 -4.94
N ASP A 46 0.89 0.43 -6.05
CA ASP A 46 0.89 1.04 -7.38
C ASP A 46 0.15 0.21 -8.43
N ASP A 47 -0.31 0.90 -9.48
CA ASP A 47 -1.03 0.36 -10.62
C ASP A 47 -0.23 0.67 -11.89
N PRO A 48 0.51 -0.32 -12.44
CA PRO A 48 1.24 -0.15 -13.70
C PRO A 48 0.36 -0.22 -14.94
N ASP A 49 -0.92 -0.60 -14.80
CA ASP A 49 -1.87 -0.71 -15.92
C ASP A 49 -2.63 0.62 -16.14
N ALA A 50 -2.46 1.60 -15.25
CA ALA A 50 -3.00 2.95 -15.40
C ALA A 50 -2.56 3.62 -16.73
N PRO A 51 -3.47 4.36 -17.41
CA PRO A 51 -3.14 4.98 -18.69
C PRO A 51 -1.98 5.98 -18.60
N GLY A 52 -0.99 5.81 -19.47
CA GLY A 52 0.11 6.76 -19.68
C GLY A 52 1.27 6.68 -18.67
N ARG A 53 1.05 6.20 -17.44
CA ARG A 53 2.10 5.98 -16.44
C ARG A 53 1.63 5.07 -15.31
N THR A 54 2.58 4.51 -14.55
CA THR A 54 2.25 3.87 -13.26
C THR A 54 1.61 4.87 -12.30
N TRP A 55 0.47 4.51 -11.74
CA TRP A 55 -0.26 5.31 -10.75
C TRP A 55 0.05 4.84 -9.33
N VAL A 56 0.46 5.74 -8.44
CA VAL A 56 0.75 5.43 -7.05
C VAL A 56 -0.51 5.64 -6.21
N HIS A 57 -0.98 4.56 -5.60
CA HIS A 57 -2.19 4.52 -4.77
C HIS A 57 -1.88 4.76 -3.28
N TRP A 58 -0.70 4.33 -2.81
CA TRP A 58 -0.34 4.51 -1.40
C TRP A 58 1.17 4.45 -1.20
N VAL A 59 1.70 5.34 -0.36
CA VAL A 59 3.09 5.33 0.10
C VAL A 59 3.06 5.48 1.61
N VAL A 60 3.56 4.48 2.32
CA VAL A 60 3.71 4.50 3.78
C VAL A 60 5.10 4.03 4.15
N PHE A 61 5.77 4.72 5.05
CA PHE A 61 7.11 4.40 5.53
C PHE A 61 7.23 4.65 7.02
N ASP A 62 8.38 4.28 7.60
CA ASP A 62 8.61 4.28 9.04
C ASP A 62 7.51 3.49 9.79
N ILE A 63 7.01 2.41 9.17
CA ILE A 63 6.06 1.49 9.79
C ILE A 63 6.85 0.65 10.81
N GLY A 64 6.32 0.50 12.03
CA GLY A 64 6.92 -0.39 13.03
C GLY A 64 6.99 -1.84 12.55
N VAL A 65 7.77 -2.68 13.22
CA VAL A 65 7.84 -4.12 12.89
C VAL A 65 6.56 -4.82 13.38
N ILE A 66 5.50 -4.72 12.58
CA ILE A 66 4.17 -5.25 12.85
C ILE A 66 3.88 -6.45 11.95
N ARG A 67 2.94 -7.30 12.38
CA ARG A 67 2.51 -8.50 11.63
C ARG A 67 1.21 -8.29 10.87
N GLU A 68 0.54 -7.16 11.09
CA GLU A 68 -0.74 -6.84 10.47
C GLU A 68 -0.87 -5.33 10.26
N ILE A 69 -1.58 -4.98 9.19
CA ILE A 69 -2.08 -3.63 8.95
C ILE A 69 -3.60 -3.76 8.90
N SER A 70 -4.30 -3.14 9.85
CA SER A 70 -5.75 -3.14 9.87
C SER A 70 -6.31 -2.35 8.69
N GLU A 71 -7.50 -2.73 8.22
CA GLU A 71 -8.25 -1.86 7.32
C GLU A 71 -8.54 -0.51 7.97
N LYS A 72 -8.75 0.53 7.15
CA LYS A 72 -9.02 1.90 7.60
C LYS A 72 -8.00 2.40 8.64
N SER A 73 -6.73 2.10 8.42
CA SER A 73 -5.65 2.48 9.34
C SER A 73 -4.44 3.01 8.59
N ILE A 74 -3.65 3.81 9.29
CA ILE A 74 -2.37 4.33 8.79
C ILE A 74 -1.28 3.75 9.69
N PRO A 75 -0.46 2.79 9.21
CA PRO A 75 0.47 2.05 10.05
C PRO A 75 1.84 2.75 10.24
N GLY A 76 2.01 3.96 9.69
CA GLY A 76 3.27 4.69 9.70
C GLY A 76 3.11 6.13 9.17
N LYS A 77 4.17 6.73 8.66
CA LYS A 77 4.11 8.04 8.00
C LYS A 77 3.67 7.89 6.55
N GLN A 78 2.87 8.82 6.07
CA GLN A 78 2.38 8.80 4.68
C GLN A 78 3.17 9.76 3.79
N GLY A 79 3.53 9.25 2.62
CA GLY A 79 4.06 10.06 1.52
C GLY A 79 2.96 10.66 0.66
N THR A 80 3.38 11.34 -0.40
CA THR A 80 2.49 11.79 -1.48
C THR A 80 2.22 10.64 -2.46
N ASN A 81 1.03 10.67 -3.06
CA ASN A 81 0.59 9.71 -4.08
C ASN A 81 -0.24 10.44 -5.13
N ASP A 82 -0.74 9.71 -6.12
CA ASP A 82 -1.45 10.30 -7.26
C ASP A 82 -2.97 10.45 -7.03
N SER A 83 -3.53 9.73 -6.04
CA SER A 83 -4.99 9.68 -5.80
C SER A 83 -5.54 10.84 -4.97
N SER A 84 -4.77 11.44 -4.07
CA SER A 84 -5.08 12.66 -3.30
C SER A 84 -3.99 12.84 -2.25
N PRO A 85 -3.51 14.07 -1.93
CA PRO A 85 -2.36 14.21 -1.03
C PRO A 85 -2.65 13.61 0.36
N ARG A 86 -2.02 12.45 0.59
CA ARG A 86 -1.78 11.76 1.86
C ARG A 86 -2.76 10.69 2.33
N ASN A 87 -3.66 10.15 1.52
CA ASN A 87 -4.47 8.96 1.89
C ASN A 87 -4.36 7.84 0.87
N TYR A 88 -4.51 6.59 1.29
CA TYR A 88 -4.79 5.48 0.37
C TYR A 88 -5.93 5.89 -0.57
N GLY A 89 -5.71 5.78 -1.87
CA GLY A 89 -6.80 5.81 -2.85
C GLY A 89 -6.93 4.43 -3.46
N GLY A 90 -8.11 3.85 -3.43
CA GLY A 90 -8.38 2.52 -3.92
C GLY A 90 -8.42 2.42 -5.45
N PRO A 91 -8.51 1.19 -5.97
CA PRO A 91 -8.80 0.92 -7.38
C PRO A 91 -10.00 1.71 -7.88
N TYR A 92 -9.82 2.46 -8.96
CA TYR A 92 -10.92 3.10 -9.69
C TYR A 92 -10.56 3.23 -11.18
N PRO A 93 -10.35 2.09 -11.88
CA PRO A 93 -9.87 2.12 -13.26
C PRO A 93 -10.96 2.67 -14.19
N PRO A 94 -10.62 3.52 -15.17
CA PRO A 94 -11.61 4.09 -16.08
C PRO A 94 -12.24 3.04 -17.02
N SER A 95 -11.54 1.93 -17.25
CA SER A 95 -12.04 0.80 -18.04
C SER A 95 -11.18 -0.44 -17.82
N GLY A 96 -11.72 -1.61 -18.14
CA GLY A 96 -10.97 -2.87 -18.10
C GLY A 96 -10.62 -3.34 -16.68
N THR A 97 -9.65 -4.24 -16.59
CA THR A 97 -9.16 -4.78 -15.33
C THR A 97 -7.70 -4.38 -15.17
N HIS A 98 -7.40 -3.72 -14.06
CA HIS A 98 -6.04 -3.31 -13.70
C HIS A 98 -5.51 -4.20 -12.58
N ARG A 99 -4.19 -4.27 -12.47
CA ARG A 99 -3.47 -4.96 -11.40
C ARG A 99 -2.91 -3.94 -10.43
N TYR A 100 -3.14 -4.18 -9.13
CA TYR A 100 -2.66 -3.32 -8.06
C TYR A 100 -1.60 -4.09 -7.26
N PHE A 101 -0.37 -3.59 -7.25
CA PHE A 101 0.75 -4.25 -6.61
C PHE A 101 1.01 -3.66 -5.23
N PHE A 102 0.84 -4.49 -4.20
CA PHE A 102 1.19 -4.16 -2.82
C PHE A 102 2.63 -4.65 -2.57
N LYS A 103 3.56 -3.71 -2.42
CA LYS A 103 5.00 -3.98 -2.27
C LYS A 103 5.44 -3.58 -0.87
N LEU A 104 5.79 -4.58 -0.06
CA LEU A 104 6.33 -4.38 1.29
C LEU A 104 7.86 -4.50 1.25
N TYR A 105 8.53 -3.56 1.90
CA TYR A 105 9.98 -3.50 2.05
C TYR A 105 10.34 -3.57 3.53
N ALA A 106 11.36 -4.36 3.84
CA ALA A 106 11.99 -4.38 5.16
C ALA A 106 13.28 -3.58 5.08
N LEU A 107 13.41 -2.60 5.97
CA LEU A 107 14.51 -1.64 6.00
C LEU A 107 15.28 -1.82 7.30
N ASP A 108 16.60 -1.70 7.23
CA ASP A 108 17.51 -1.70 8.39
C ASP A 108 17.58 -0.34 9.11
N THR A 109 16.78 0.64 8.66
CA THR A 109 16.75 1.99 9.20
C THR A 109 15.34 2.59 9.22
N MET A 110 15.17 3.69 9.95
CA MET A 110 14.05 4.63 9.81
C MET A 110 14.43 5.67 8.75
N LEU A 111 13.54 5.94 7.79
CA LEU A 111 13.86 6.84 6.69
C LEU A 111 13.81 8.32 7.11
N ALA A 112 13.03 8.66 8.14
CA ALA A 112 12.90 10.03 8.68
C ALA A 112 12.57 11.09 7.60
N LEU A 113 11.85 10.68 6.56
CA LEU A 113 11.48 11.54 5.43
C LEU A 113 10.38 12.54 5.81
N GLY A 114 10.32 13.65 5.09
CA GLY A 114 9.27 14.65 5.23
C GLY A 114 7.91 14.17 4.72
N SER A 115 6.84 14.81 5.18
CA SER A 115 5.44 14.50 4.81
C SER A 115 5.06 14.77 3.33
N GLY A 116 6.02 15.27 2.53
CA GLY A 116 5.88 15.49 1.09
C GLY A 116 6.58 14.44 0.22
N SER A 117 7.32 13.50 0.81
CA SER A 117 8.11 12.53 0.06
C SER A 117 7.25 11.63 -0.81
N SER A 118 7.67 11.45 -2.06
CA SER A 118 6.99 10.64 -3.05
C SER A 118 7.65 9.27 -3.18
N LYS A 119 7.10 8.40 -4.02
CA LYS A 119 7.76 7.15 -4.43
C LYS A 119 9.09 7.40 -5.16
N ALA A 120 9.19 8.48 -5.92
CA ALA A 120 10.37 8.91 -6.66
C ALA A 120 11.22 9.90 -5.88
#